data_AF-A0A1H5NNI0-F1
#
_entry.id   AF-A0A1H5NNI0-F1
#
_cell.length_a   1.000
_cell.length_b   1.000
_cell.length_c   1.000
_cell.angle_alpha   90.00
_cell.angle_beta   90.00
_cell.angle_gamma   90.00
#
_symmetry.space_group_name_H-M   'P 1'
#
loop_
_entity.id
_entity.type
_entity.pdbx_description
1 polymer ?
#
loop_
_entity_poly.entity_id
_entity_poly.type
_entity_poly.pdbx_seq_one_letter_code
_entity_poly.pdbx_strand_id
1 'polypeptide(L)'
;MVLTDHKMPTLGYFNKMVCDCLGLWASDNNDVTFTVPATEKSRRAALHEAFEAIKKADGVYGSLNDLVAVTTQIAPQGATLTKKDRTVHAWVHELAHSDFGSHDEFVELGQYIEALIEERYTRFGVSQLAVCFYRSATMYYREFLRECPATQAGPFHHFLGQTLTRLVRTLVAESPAGTIWPCATLAESQWPLVDFLDSALSECGVSRHKLYQFHQSAKTPDITDAEVWARDLKSTLTDTKSKQTVGRFAKNNKIKFSCVFDTVRPLAYLLRDKVDESTFSTQAFSAFICHNLTLQVLECGATEHSKQSASYPQPGTVSSLLPVTDTLDMLFENADPADGAVIEASLETYRQYAKTLRLWSNLAESDTRIPTALDYWYGPAFDSLSVDRWYNCTPASPVWMNEWRAAVEAMSSGSDDLALEHFQNALAGAKYTAGPLFIPLYLEICAFCKRQFQRLRASGEEAEFDSRYEPLGGQASKYAGLMGYTPAHYRNADTLMPRILLRYKNSRIIRKIDSLV
;
A
#
# COMPACT_ATOMS: atom_id res chain seq x y z
N MET A 1 3.81 -17.72 1.30
CA MET A 1 3.11 -18.21 0.10
C MET A 1 3.90 -17.71 -1.09
N VAL A 2 4.35 -18.58 -1.99
CA VAL A 2 4.90 -18.13 -3.28
C VAL A 2 3.71 -17.70 -4.14
N LEU A 3 3.85 -16.66 -4.97
CA LEU A 3 2.83 -16.23 -5.94
C LEU A 3 2.79 -17.22 -7.12
N THR A 4 2.30 -18.44 -6.88
CA THR A 4 2.12 -19.50 -7.89
C THR A 4 0.88 -19.24 -8.75
N ASP A 5 -0.19 -18.76 -8.13
CA ASP A 5 -1.38 -18.26 -8.82
C ASP A 5 -1.07 -16.90 -9.45
N HIS A 6 -1.49 -16.68 -10.70
CA HIS A 6 -1.20 -15.46 -11.47
C HIS A 6 -2.09 -14.26 -11.07
N LYS A 7 -2.44 -14.16 -9.78
CA LYS A 7 -3.32 -13.14 -9.20
C LYS A 7 -2.48 -12.01 -8.62
N MET A 8 -2.91 -10.77 -8.78
CA MET A 8 -2.38 -9.68 -7.96
C MET A 8 -2.71 -9.93 -6.48
N PRO A 9 -1.86 -9.48 -5.54
CA PRO A 9 -2.20 -9.49 -4.14
C PRO A 9 -3.48 -8.69 -3.83
N THR A 10 -4.09 -8.99 -2.68
CA THR A 10 -5.18 -8.17 -2.12
C THR A 10 -4.62 -6.92 -1.44
N LEU A 11 -5.48 -5.94 -1.16
CA LEU A 11 -5.08 -4.77 -0.38
C LEU A 11 -4.62 -5.18 1.04
N GLY A 12 -5.28 -6.17 1.65
CA GLY A 12 -4.85 -6.76 2.93
C GLY A 12 -3.45 -7.40 2.87
N TYR A 13 -3.13 -8.14 1.81
CA TYR A 13 -1.78 -8.72 1.64
C TYR A 13 -0.73 -7.63 1.41
N PHE A 14 -1.02 -6.63 0.58
CA PHE A 14 -0.11 -5.51 0.35
C PHE A 14 0.13 -4.69 1.61
N ASN A 15 -0.92 -4.40 2.40
CA ASN A 15 -0.80 -3.73 3.70
C ASN A 15 0.16 -4.49 4.64
N LYS A 16 0.00 -5.81 4.75
CA LYS A 16 0.96 -6.68 5.47
C LYS A 16 2.38 -6.54 4.93
N MET A 17 2.55 -6.55 3.61
CA MET A 17 3.86 -6.45 2.96
C MET A 17 4.55 -5.12 3.27
N VAL A 18 3.83 -3.99 3.24
CA VAL A 18 4.38 -2.67 3.65
C VAL A 18 4.81 -2.68 5.12
N CYS A 19 4.01 -3.29 6.00
CA CYS A 19 4.35 -3.43 7.42
C CYS A 19 5.58 -4.34 7.66
N ASP A 20 5.74 -5.38 6.85
CA ASP A 20 6.94 -6.24 6.82
C ASP A 20 8.16 -5.45 6.33
N CYS A 21 8.03 -4.62 5.29
CA CYS A 21 9.10 -3.74 4.81
C CYS A 21 9.52 -2.69 5.83
N LEU A 22 8.56 -2.16 6.61
CA LEU A 22 8.80 -1.29 7.75
C LEU A 22 9.33 -2.04 8.98
N GLY A 23 9.41 -3.38 8.99
CA GLY A 23 9.94 -4.16 10.11
C GLY A 23 9.07 -4.15 11.37
N LEU A 24 7.76 -3.88 11.25
CA LEU A 24 6.84 -3.71 12.39
C LEU A 24 6.64 -4.97 13.24
N TRP A 25 7.05 -6.14 12.75
CA TRP A 25 6.77 -7.42 13.42
C TRP A 25 7.96 -8.02 14.17
N ALA A 26 9.15 -7.39 14.07
CA ALA A 26 10.37 -7.90 14.68
C ALA A 26 10.57 -7.44 16.15
N SER A 27 9.68 -7.85 17.06
CA SER A 27 9.73 -7.51 18.50
C SER A 27 10.87 -8.20 19.27
N ASP A 28 11.32 -7.60 20.38
CA ASP A 28 12.23 -8.21 21.39
C ASP A 28 11.48 -8.73 22.64
N ASN A 29 10.14 -8.70 22.62
CA ASN A 29 9.30 -8.94 23.80
C ASN A 29 8.36 -10.15 23.63
N ASN A 30 7.96 -10.70 24.79
CA ASN A 30 7.39 -12.03 24.99
C ASN A 30 6.08 -12.36 24.26
N ASP A 31 5.84 -13.66 24.13
CA ASP A 31 4.72 -14.29 23.46
C ASP A 31 3.33 -13.97 24.05
N VAL A 32 2.38 -13.80 23.14
CA VAL A 32 0.92 -13.81 23.37
C VAL A 32 0.29 -14.62 22.23
N THR A 33 -0.81 -15.31 22.51
CA THR A 33 -1.59 -16.04 21.50
C THR A 33 -3.07 -15.79 21.76
N PHE A 34 -3.80 -15.32 20.76
CA PHE A 34 -5.23 -15.04 20.89
C PHE A 34 -6.08 -16.29 20.65
N THR A 35 -7.01 -16.59 21.56
CA THR A 35 -8.12 -17.51 21.28
C THR A 35 -9.17 -16.76 20.47
N VAL A 36 -8.91 -16.66 19.17
CA VAL A 36 -9.74 -15.93 18.22
C VAL A 36 -11.16 -16.57 18.14
N PRO A 37 -12.26 -15.79 18.24
CA PRO A 37 -13.61 -16.32 18.11
C PRO A 37 -13.83 -17.14 16.83
N ALA A 38 -14.57 -18.24 16.94
CA ALA A 38 -14.61 -19.29 15.90
C ALA A 38 -15.01 -18.75 14.50
N THR A 39 -15.98 -17.83 14.43
CA THR A 39 -16.52 -17.31 13.17
C THR A 39 -16.00 -15.90 12.86
N GLU A 40 -15.63 -15.66 11.59
CA GLU A 40 -15.13 -14.37 11.09
C GLU A 40 -15.94 -13.15 11.54
N LYS A 41 -17.28 -13.25 11.49
CA LYS A 41 -18.21 -12.20 11.94
C LYS A 41 -18.05 -11.85 13.43
N SER A 42 -17.88 -12.86 14.30
CA SER A 42 -17.72 -12.64 15.74
C SER A 42 -16.35 -12.02 16.08
N ARG A 43 -15.32 -12.27 15.27
CA ARG A 43 -13.99 -11.64 15.40
C ARG A 43 -14.06 -10.15 15.09
N ARG A 44 -14.61 -9.79 13.92
CA ARG A 44 -14.74 -8.39 13.50
C ARG A 44 -15.55 -7.56 14.50
N ALA A 45 -16.64 -8.13 15.03
CA ALA A 45 -17.44 -7.46 16.07
C ALA A 45 -16.63 -7.17 17.34
N ALA A 46 -15.96 -8.18 17.92
CA ALA A 46 -15.19 -8.01 19.15
C ALA A 46 -13.94 -7.11 18.99
N LEU A 47 -13.37 -7.05 17.78
CA LEU A 47 -12.29 -6.11 17.45
C LEU A 47 -12.81 -4.67 17.40
N HIS A 48 -13.88 -4.41 16.64
CA HIS A 48 -14.47 -3.08 16.51
C HIS A 48 -14.99 -2.54 17.85
N GLU A 49 -15.63 -3.37 18.68
CA GLU A 49 -16.05 -3.03 20.04
C GLU A 49 -14.86 -2.55 20.90
N ALA A 50 -13.71 -3.23 20.79
CA ALA A 50 -12.50 -2.86 21.52
C ALA A 50 -11.79 -1.61 20.95
N PHE A 51 -12.00 -1.28 19.68
CA PHE A 51 -11.47 -0.07 19.04
C PHE A 51 -12.31 1.16 19.37
N GLU A 52 -13.64 1.10 19.26
CA GLU A 52 -14.53 2.21 19.67
C GLU A 52 -14.37 2.54 21.15
N ALA A 53 -14.20 1.54 22.02
CA ALA A 53 -14.01 1.75 23.46
C ALA A 53 -12.64 2.38 23.86
N ILE A 54 -11.73 2.62 22.90
CA ILE A 54 -10.52 3.45 23.12
C ILE A 54 -10.50 4.75 22.30
N LYS A 55 -11.57 5.05 21.57
CA LYS A 55 -11.70 6.24 20.74
C LYS A 55 -11.85 7.48 21.63
N LYS A 56 -10.96 8.47 21.48
CA LYS A 56 -11.04 9.72 22.23
C LYS A 56 -12.10 10.65 21.60
N ALA A 57 -12.48 11.69 22.35
CA ALA A 57 -13.50 12.66 21.92
C ALA A 57 -13.09 13.53 20.71
N ASP A 58 -11.81 13.55 20.34
CA ASP A 58 -11.27 14.18 19.12
C ASP A 58 -11.29 13.24 17.89
N GLY A 59 -11.76 11.99 18.07
CA GLY A 59 -11.76 10.95 17.04
C GLY A 59 -10.45 10.18 16.91
N VAL A 60 -9.40 10.55 17.64
CA VAL A 60 -8.10 9.86 17.63
C VAL A 60 -8.17 8.66 18.58
N TYR A 61 -7.76 7.49 18.14
CA TYR A 61 -7.74 6.31 19.01
C TYR A 61 -6.72 6.41 20.16
N GLY A 62 -6.97 5.64 21.21
CA GLY A 62 -6.08 5.43 22.34
C GLY A 62 -4.74 4.82 21.91
N SER A 63 -3.77 4.87 22.81
CA SER A 63 -2.49 4.20 22.59
C SER A 63 -2.67 2.68 22.56
N LEU A 64 -1.66 1.96 22.06
CA LEU A 64 -1.64 0.49 22.13
C LEU A 64 -1.60 -0.03 23.59
N ASN A 65 -1.38 0.83 24.59
CA ASN A 65 -1.59 0.47 26.00
C ASN A 65 -3.07 0.40 26.39
N ASP A 66 -3.88 1.27 25.80
CA ASP A 66 -5.31 1.44 26.10
C ASP A 66 -6.12 0.36 25.37
N LEU A 67 -5.79 0.07 24.10
CA LEU A 67 -6.40 -1.04 23.34
C LEU A 67 -6.36 -2.34 24.12
N VAL A 68 -5.22 -2.60 24.77
CA VAL A 68 -5.04 -3.83 25.54
C VAL A 68 -5.66 -3.75 26.92
N ALA A 69 -5.81 -2.57 27.52
CA ALA A 69 -6.62 -2.42 28.73
C ALA A 69 -8.10 -2.73 28.45
N VAL A 70 -8.64 -2.29 27.32
CA VAL A 70 -10.02 -2.52 26.88
C VAL A 70 -10.25 -3.97 26.42
N THR A 71 -9.45 -4.51 25.50
CA THR A 71 -9.57 -5.94 25.12
C THR A 71 -9.40 -6.89 26.31
N THR A 72 -8.60 -6.53 27.32
CA THR A 72 -8.50 -7.28 28.59
C THR A 72 -9.82 -7.28 29.37
N GLN A 73 -10.56 -6.17 29.40
CA GLN A 73 -11.84 -6.05 30.10
C GLN A 73 -12.98 -6.79 29.38
N ILE A 74 -12.90 -6.89 28.05
CA ILE A 74 -13.87 -7.60 27.20
C ILE A 74 -13.57 -9.12 27.15
N ALA A 75 -12.35 -9.55 27.50
CA ALA A 75 -11.96 -10.96 27.50
C ALA A 75 -12.72 -11.80 28.56
N PRO A 76 -13.10 -13.06 28.25
CA PRO A 76 -13.74 -13.94 29.22
C PRO A 76 -12.93 -14.13 30.50
N GLN A 77 -13.59 -14.01 31.66
CA GLN A 77 -12.95 -14.12 32.97
C GLN A 77 -12.32 -15.50 33.17
N GLY A 78 -10.99 -15.52 33.40
CA GLY A 78 -10.21 -16.74 33.66
C GLY A 78 -8.91 -16.86 32.86
N ALA A 79 -8.71 -16.05 31.82
CA ALA A 79 -7.47 -16.04 31.03
C ALA A 79 -6.38 -15.12 31.62
N THR A 80 -5.11 -15.49 31.44
CA THR A 80 -3.92 -14.71 31.85
C THR A 80 -3.63 -13.55 30.89
N LEU A 81 -3.26 -12.39 31.44
CA LEU A 81 -2.98 -11.16 30.69
C LEU A 81 -1.54 -11.09 30.15
N THR A 82 -1.36 -10.75 28.86
CA THR A 82 -0.13 -10.13 28.32
C THR A 82 -0.41 -9.30 27.05
N LYS A 83 0.55 -8.50 26.57
CA LYS A 83 0.29 -7.21 25.86
C LYS A 83 0.83 -7.06 24.42
N LYS A 84 0.17 -6.18 23.67
CA LYS A 84 0.60 -5.42 22.47
C LYS A 84 0.76 -6.18 21.13
N ASP A 85 1.97 -6.25 20.59
CA ASP A 85 2.24 -6.25 19.13
C ASP A 85 1.61 -7.41 18.34
N ARG A 86 1.50 -8.60 18.95
CA ARG A 86 0.95 -9.78 18.27
C ARG A 86 -0.53 -9.64 17.87
N THR A 87 -1.29 -8.74 18.51
CA THR A 87 -2.70 -8.48 18.17
C THR A 87 -2.84 -7.88 16.78
N VAL A 88 -2.16 -6.74 16.56
CA VAL A 88 -2.19 -6.02 15.28
C VAL A 88 -1.50 -6.85 14.20
N HIS A 89 -0.38 -7.51 14.53
CA HIS A 89 0.28 -8.46 13.63
C HIS A 89 -0.64 -9.61 13.19
N ALA A 90 -1.41 -10.21 14.09
CA ALA A 90 -2.35 -11.28 13.77
C ALA A 90 -3.53 -10.79 12.92
N TRP A 91 -4.07 -9.59 13.19
CA TRP A 91 -5.13 -8.99 12.38
C TRP A 91 -4.65 -8.65 10.96
N VAL A 92 -3.46 -8.04 10.84
CA VAL A 92 -2.78 -7.81 9.55
C VAL A 92 -2.48 -9.12 8.82
N HIS A 93 -2.11 -10.19 9.54
CA HIS A 93 -1.95 -11.52 8.96
C HIS A 93 -3.27 -12.15 8.50
N GLU A 94 -4.37 -12.00 9.26
CA GLU A 94 -5.68 -12.53 8.87
C GLU A 94 -6.20 -11.81 7.61
N LEU A 95 -6.15 -10.48 7.59
CA LEU A 95 -6.52 -9.66 6.44
C LEU A 95 -5.63 -9.91 5.21
N ALA A 96 -4.39 -10.35 5.39
CA ALA A 96 -3.56 -10.82 4.28
C ALA A 96 -4.05 -12.12 3.62
N HIS A 97 -5.00 -12.84 4.23
CA HIS A 97 -5.68 -14.01 3.67
C HIS A 97 -7.14 -13.71 3.28
N SER A 98 -7.89 -12.96 4.10
CA SER A 98 -9.33 -12.71 3.90
C SER A 98 -9.69 -11.38 3.22
N ASP A 99 -8.74 -10.45 3.14
CA ASP A 99 -8.91 -9.05 2.68
C ASP A 99 -9.88 -8.21 3.55
N PHE A 100 -9.90 -6.91 3.29
CA PHE A 100 -10.75 -5.96 4.03
C PHE A 100 -12.25 -6.18 3.77
N GLY A 101 -13.02 -6.28 4.85
CA GLY A 101 -14.47 -6.46 4.85
C GLY A 101 -15.24 -5.15 4.61
N SER A 102 -14.64 -3.99 4.89
CA SER A 102 -15.16 -2.65 4.57
C SER A 102 -14.02 -1.64 4.36
N HIS A 103 -14.35 -0.45 3.84
CA HIS A 103 -13.41 0.68 3.80
C HIS A 103 -13.06 1.17 5.22
N ASP A 104 -14.02 1.14 6.14
CA ASP A 104 -13.82 1.59 7.51
C ASP A 104 -12.83 0.69 8.26
N GLU A 105 -12.88 -0.64 8.06
CA GLU A 105 -11.90 -1.60 8.62
C GLU A 105 -10.47 -1.30 8.12
N PHE A 106 -10.33 -0.79 6.89
CA PHE A 106 -9.06 -0.35 6.33
C PHE A 106 -8.57 0.98 6.96
N VAL A 107 -9.46 1.97 7.12
CA VAL A 107 -9.11 3.26 7.74
C VAL A 107 -8.79 3.10 9.22
N GLU A 108 -9.56 2.29 9.95
CA GLU A 108 -9.38 1.94 11.36
C GLU A 108 -8.01 1.27 11.57
N LEU A 109 -7.71 0.19 10.83
CA LEU A 109 -6.40 -0.47 10.90
C LEU A 109 -5.25 0.48 10.53
N GLY A 110 -5.43 1.35 9.54
CA GLY A 110 -4.40 2.31 9.12
C GLY A 110 -3.95 3.21 10.27
N GLN A 111 -4.88 3.76 11.05
CA GLN A 111 -4.57 4.60 12.21
C GLN A 111 -3.82 3.83 13.31
N TYR A 112 -4.13 2.54 13.50
CA TYR A 112 -3.38 1.69 14.45
C TYR A 112 -1.97 1.34 13.99
N ILE A 113 -1.75 1.14 12.69
CA ILE A 113 -0.42 0.93 12.12
C ILE A 113 0.43 2.21 12.25
N GLU A 114 -0.17 3.38 12.05
CA GLU A 114 0.50 4.68 12.25
C GLU A 114 0.90 4.91 13.71
N ALA A 115 0.00 4.65 14.67
CA ALA A 115 0.33 4.72 16.10
C ALA A 115 1.45 3.71 16.51
N LEU A 116 1.47 2.51 15.91
CA LEU A 116 2.53 1.52 16.12
C LEU A 116 3.87 1.96 15.51
N ILE A 117 3.84 2.61 14.34
CA ILE A 117 5.00 3.24 13.71
C ILE A 117 5.58 4.33 14.63
N GLU A 118 4.74 5.21 15.17
CA GLU A 118 5.16 6.28 16.09
C GLU A 118 5.78 5.72 17.37
N GLU A 119 5.12 4.76 18.05
CA GLU A 119 5.66 4.14 19.28
C GLU A 119 7.03 3.48 19.03
N ARG A 120 7.22 2.86 17.85
CA ARG A 120 8.44 2.12 17.52
C ARG A 120 9.61 2.98 17.03
N TYR A 121 9.33 4.01 16.22
CA TYR A 121 10.36 4.74 15.45
C TYR A 121 10.64 6.16 15.92
N THR A 122 9.84 6.75 16.80
CA THR A 122 10.10 8.09 17.36
C THR A 122 11.46 8.18 18.06
N ARG A 123 11.89 7.12 18.75
CA ARG A 123 13.22 7.04 19.40
C ARG A 123 14.43 7.05 18.43
N PHE A 124 14.19 6.97 17.12
CA PHE A 124 15.21 7.06 16.08
C PHE A 124 15.00 8.27 15.15
N GLY A 125 14.01 9.13 15.41
CA GLY A 125 13.66 10.28 14.57
C GLY A 125 12.96 9.97 13.24
N VAL A 126 12.71 8.70 12.90
CA VAL A 126 12.23 8.27 11.56
C VAL A 126 10.75 7.88 11.49
N SER A 127 9.96 8.13 12.54
CA SER A 127 8.52 7.83 12.57
C SER A 127 7.73 8.55 11.49
N GLN A 128 8.02 9.84 11.22
CA GLN A 128 7.35 10.59 10.15
C GLN A 128 7.61 9.96 8.76
N LEU A 129 8.86 9.63 8.43
CA LEU A 129 9.22 8.95 7.19
C LEU A 129 8.49 7.60 7.04
N ALA A 130 8.38 6.84 8.14
CA ALA A 130 7.66 5.57 8.15
C ALA A 130 6.14 5.73 7.92
N VAL A 131 5.49 6.74 8.54
CA VAL A 131 4.07 7.06 8.31
C VAL A 131 3.83 7.53 6.86
N CYS A 132 4.67 8.42 6.34
CA CYS A 132 4.59 8.87 4.96
C CYS A 132 4.74 7.70 3.97
N PHE A 133 5.74 6.84 4.15
CA PHE A 133 5.89 5.64 3.31
C PHE A 133 4.67 4.71 3.42
N TYR A 134 4.16 4.46 4.62
CA TYR A 134 2.99 3.60 4.85
C TYR A 134 1.74 4.08 4.08
N ARG A 135 1.39 5.37 4.23
CA ARG A 135 0.25 6.00 3.54
C ARG A 135 0.45 5.98 2.03
N SER A 136 1.58 6.53 1.55
CA SER A 136 1.83 6.73 0.12
C SER A 136 1.97 5.41 -0.63
N ALA A 137 2.65 4.40 -0.09
CA ALA A 137 2.79 3.09 -0.74
C ALA A 137 1.42 2.45 -1.05
N THR A 138 0.46 2.65 -0.14
CA THR A 138 -0.90 2.11 -0.27
C THR A 138 -1.74 2.86 -1.30
N MET A 139 -1.55 4.18 -1.44
CA MET A 139 -2.18 4.96 -2.51
C MET A 139 -1.59 4.63 -3.89
N TYR A 140 -0.26 4.53 -3.98
CA TYR A 140 0.46 4.10 -5.19
C TYR A 140 0.03 2.70 -5.63
N TYR A 141 -0.18 1.77 -4.70
CA TYR A 141 -0.64 0.41 -5.05
C TYR A 141 -2.05 0.40 -5.62
N ARG A 142 -2.95 1.22 -5.08
CA ARG A 142 -4.31 1.42 -5.62
C ARG A 142 -4.32 2.09 -7.00
N GLU A 143 -3.26 2.81 -7.40
CA GLU A 143 -3.12 3.30 -8.77
C GLU A 143 -2.49 2.27 -9.71
N PHE A 144 -1.48 1.53 -9.25
CA PHE A 144 -0.94 0.38 -9.98
C PHE A 144 -2.03 -0.64 -10.35
N LEU A 145 -2.93 -0.95 -9.41
CA LEU A 145 -4.11 -1.81 -9.63
C LEU A 145 -5.17 -1.20 -10.57
N ARG A 146 -5.17 0.13 -10.80
CA ARG A 146 -6.06 0.80 -11.79
C ARG A 146 -5.55 0.64 -13.22
N GLU A 147 -4.24 0.59 -13.44
CA GLU A 147 -3.67 0.55 -14.80
C GLU A 147 -3.17 -0.81 -15.26
N CYS A 148 -2.77 -1.67 -14.32
CA CYS A 148 -2.24 -3.00 -14.62
C CYS A 148 -3.34 -4.06 -14.47
N PRO A 149 -3.83 -4.67 -15.57
CA PRO A 149 -4.64 -5.89 -15.46
C PRO A 149 -3.78 -7.04 -14.90
N ALA A 150 -4.38 -7.90 -14.07
CA ALA A 150 -3.66 -9.01 -13.44
C ALA A 150 -3.61 -10.23 -14.35
N THR A 151 -2.46 -10.43 -15.00
CA THR A 151 -2.19 -11.59 -15.86
C THR A 151 -0.95 -12.37 -15.43
N GLN A 152 0.05 -11.69 -14.84
CA GLN A 152 1.35 -12.24 -14.44
C GLN A 152 1.96 -11.44 -13.29
N ALA A 153 2.92 -12.03 -12.56
CA ALA A 153 3.58 -11.39 -11.41
C ALA A 153 4.60 -10.29 -11.77
N GLY A 154 5.14 -10.28 -12.99
CA GLY A 154 6.22 -9.38 -13.42
C GLY A 154 5.96 -7.88 -13.19
N PRO A 155 4.79 -7.32 -13.58
CA PRO A 155 4.44 -5.93 -13.28
C PRO A 155 4.43 -5.60 -11.78
N PHE A 156 4.06 -6.56 -10.92
CA PHE A 156 4.09 -6.38 -9.46
C PHE A 156 5.51 -6.41 -8.90
N HIS A 157 6.37 -7.31 -9.41
CA HIS A 157 7.80 -7.30 -9.07
C HIS A 157 8.45 -5.94 -9.40
N HIS A 158 8.09 -5.34 -10.53
CA HIS A 158 8.54 -3.99 -10.91
C HIS A 158 7.95 -2.89 -10.02
N PHE A 159 6.65 -2.97 -9.69
CA PHE A 159 6.03 -2.03 -8.76
C PHE A 159 6.77 -2.00 -7.41
N LEU A 160 7.08 -3.16 -6.84
CA LEU A 160 7.86 -3.25 -5.61
C LEU A 160 9.30 -2.75 -5.79
N GLY A 161 10.04 -3.32 -6.75
CA GLY A 161 11.49 -3.09 -6.88
C GLY A 161 11.87 -1.70 -7.39
N GLN A 162 11.00 -1.05 -8.19
CA GLN A 162 11.30 0.25 -8.82
C GLN A 162 10.34 1.36 -8.40
N THR A 163 9.03 1.09 -8.30
CA THR A 163 8.05 2.16 -7.98
C THR A 163 8.08 2.53 -6.50
N LEU A 164 8.02 1.55 -5.57
CA LEU A 164 8.15 1.83 -4.14
C LEU A 164 9.58 2.28 -3.75
N THR A 165 10.61 1.77 -4.41
CA THR A 165 11.99 2.26 -4.25
C THR A 165 12.12 3.74 -4.67
N ARG A 166 11.45 4.17 -5.76
CA ARG A 166 11.41 5.61 -6.12
C ARG A 166 10.64 6.44 -5.10
N LEU A 167 9.54 5.92 -4.54
CA LEU A 167 8.81 6.60 -3.46
C LEU A 167 9.73 6.84 -2.25
N VAL A 168 10.41 5.81 -1.74
CA VAL A 168 11.39 5.94 -0.63
C VAL A 168 12.49 6.96 -0.97
N ARG A 169 13.05 6.93 -2.18
CA ARG A 169 14.04 7.91 -2.64
C ARG A 169 13.50 9.35 -2.63
N THR A 170 12.23 9.56 -2.97
CA THR A 170 11.65 10.92 -3.05
C THR A 170 11.34 11.45 -1.66
N LEU A 171 10.79 10.61 -0.77
CA LEU A 171 10.59 10.91 0.66
C LEU A 171 11.89 11.33 1.37
N VAL A 172 13.04 10.76 0.97
CA VAL A 172 14.36 11.11 1.52
C VAL A 172 14.95 12.36 0.86
N ALA A 173 14.66 12.61 -0.42
CA ALA A 173 15.16 13.78 -1.15
C ALA A 173 14.54 15.12 -0.68
N GLU A 174 13.44 15.07 0.07
CA GLU A 174 12.83 16.24 0.74
C GLU A 174 13.59 16.63 2.05
N SER A 175 14.65 15.90 2.44
CA SER A 175 15.48 16.19 3.61
C SER A 175 16.60 17.20 3.31
N PRO A 176 16.65 18.39 3.98
CA PRO A 176 17.54 19.49 3.60
C PRO A 176 18.94 19.43 4.26
N ALA A 177 19.67 18.33 4.09
CA ALA A 177 21.09 18.22 4.46
C ALA A 177 21.83 17.18 3.58
N GLY A 178 23.14 17.01 3.80
CA GLY A 178 24.03 16.27 2.90
C GLY A 178 23.67 14.80 2.65
N THR A 179 23.96 14.33 1.43
CA THR A 179 23.74 12.95 1.00
C THR A 179 25.06 12.16 1.06
N ILE A 180 25.17 11.24 2.02
CA ILE A 180 26.32 10.32 2.17
C ILE A 180 26.12 9.00 1.41
N TRP A 181 24.88 8.69 1.03
CA TRP A 181 24.58 7.55 0.16
C TRP A 181 23.77 8.03 -1.05
N PRO A 182 24.36 8.08 -2.25
CA PRO A 182 23.70 8.67 -3.42
C PRO A 182 22.52 7.79 -3.83
N CYS A 183 21.30 8.27 -3.52
CA CYS A 183 20.04 7.57 -3.77
C CYS A 183 19.81 7.14 -5.22
N ALA A 184 20.64 7.55 -6.18
CA ALA A 184 20.71 6.98 -7.53
C ALA A 184 20.88 5.45 -7.52
N THR A 185 21.81 4.92 -6.72
CA THR A 185 22.22 3.49 -6.73
C THR A 185 21.17 2.54 -6.13
N LEU A 186 20.24 3.06 -5.33
CA LEU A 186 19.16 2.31 -4.66
C LEU A 186 18.32 1.44 -5.61
N ALA A 187 18.19 1.82 -6.88
CA ALA A 187 17.39 1.12 -7.88
C ALA A 187 18.11 -0.09 -8.54
N GLU A 188 19.42 -0.22 -8.30
CA GLU A 188 20.31 -1.22 -8.90
C GLU A 188 20.95 -2.14 -7.84
N SER A 189 20.77 -1.80 -6.55
CA SER A 189 21.40 -2.50 -5.43
C SER A 189 20.69 -3.81 -5.07
N GLN A 190 21.42 -4.93 -5.19
CA GLN A 190 21.00 -6.21 -4.62
C GLN A 190 20.98 -6.18 -3.08
N TRP A 191 21.80 -5.34 -2.44
CA TRP A 191 22.00 -5.32 -0.98
C TRP A 191 22.03 -3.90 -0.41
N PRO A 192 20.90 -3.17 -0.35
CA PRO A 192 20.88 -1.74 0.02
C PRO A 192 21.54 -1.39 1.37
N LEU A 193 21.45 -2.28 2.37
CA LEU A 193 22.13 -2.11 3.67
C LEU A 193 23.66 -2.24 3.61
N VAL A 194 24.19 -2.98 2.63
CA VAL A 194 25.64 -3.10 2.40
C VAL A 194 26.17 -1.82 1.75
N ASP A 195 25.47 -1.34 0.71
CA ASP A 195 25.89 -0.17 -0.05
C ASP A 195 25.82 1.10 0.80
N PHE A 196 24.79 1.24 1.64
CA PHE A 196 24.72 2.32 2.64
C PHE A 196 25.90 2.26 3.62
N LEU A 197 26.19 1.07 4.18
CA LEU A 197 27.29 0.88 5.14
C LEU A 197 28.65 1.21 4.51
N ASP A 198 28.94 0.72 3.30
CA ASP A 198 30.22 0.96 2.64
C ASP A 198 30.37 2.42 2.18
N SER A 199 29.28 3.07 1.78
CA SER A 199 29.27 4.51 1.48
C SER A 199 29.60 5.33 2.73
N ALA A 200 28.91 5.09 3.84
CA ALA A 200 29.17 5.77 5.11
C ALA A 200 30.60 5.51 5.64
N LEU A 201 31.11 4.27 5.51
CA LEU A 201 32.47 3.92 5.88
C LEU A 201 33.53 4.60 5.01
N SER A 202 33.30 4.67 3.69
CA SER A 202 34.16 5.40 2.75
C SER A 202 34.21 6.89 3.10
N GLU A 203 33.06 7.52 3.33
CA GLU A 203 32.95 8.93 3.71
C GLU A 203 33.57 9.25 5.08
N CYS A 204 33.71 8.26 5.97
CA CYS A 204 34.44 8.34 7.24
C CYS A 204 35.95 8.08 7.12
N GLY A 205 36.43 7.47 6.03
CA GLY A 205 37.78 6.87 5.98
C GLY A 205 37.98 5.71 6.97
N VAL A 206 36.91 4.95 7.28
CA VAL A 206 36.89 3.89 8.31
C VAL A 206 36.66 2.53 7.65
N SER A 207 37.33 1.48 8.13
CA SER A 207 37.06 0.11 7.67
C SER A 207 35.99 -0.58 8.51
N ARG A 208 35.26 -1.54 7.92
CA ARG A 208 34.31 -2.43 8.65
C ARG A 208 34.97 -3.05 9.90
N HIS A 209 36.26 -3.39 9.83
CA HIS A 209 37.02 -3.92 10.97
C HIS A 209 37.16 -2.90 12.12
N LYS A 210 37.53 -1.65 11.81
CA LYS A 210 37.65 -0.59 12.83
C LYS A 210 36.30 -0.26 13.46
N LEU A 211 35.19 -0.37 12.73
CA LEU A 211 33.83 -0.29 13.29
C LEU A 211 33.53 -1.44 14.28
N TYR A 212 33.98 -2.68 14.00
CA TYR A 212 33.85 -3.78 14.98
C TYR A 212 34.73 -3.58 16.22
N GLN A 213 35.88 -2.88 16.10
CA GLN A 213 36.74 -2.52 17.24
C GLN A 213 36.12 -1.38 18.09
N PHE A 214 35.43 -0.42 17.44
CA PHE A 214 34.58 0.56 18.12
C PHE A 214 33.52 -0.15 18.97
N HIS A 215 32.75 -1.08 18.39
CA HIS A 215 31.68 -1.82 19.08
C HIS A 215 32.16 -2.69 20.23
N GLN A 216 33.44 -3.09 20.26
CA GLN A 216 34.02 -3.76 21.42
C GLN A 216 34.45 -2.77 22.50
N SER A 217 34.98 -1.61 22.13
CA SER A 217 35.38 -0.53 23.06
C SER A 217 34.17 0.14 23.74
N ALA A 218 33.08 0.34 22.99
CA ALA A 218 31.83 0.93 23.44
C ALA A 218 31.04 0.07 24.45
N LYS A 219 31.53 -1.13 24.79
CA LYS A 219 31.03 -1.94 25.92
C LYS A 219 31.56 -1.49 27.28
N THR A 220 32.50 -0.55 27.31
CA THR A 220 32.88 0.14 28.55
C THR A 220 31.67 0.94 29.03
N PRO A 221 31.24 0.84 30.30
CA PRO A 221 30.19 1.71 30.83
C PRO A 221 30.54 3.20 30.67
N ASP A 222 29.51 4.02 30.52
CA ASP A 222 29.54 5.50 30.57
C ASP A 222 30.48 6.20 29.57
N ILE A 223 30.92 5.49 28.51
CA ILE A 223 31.78 6.04 27.45
C ILE A 223 30.97 6.64 26.29
N THR A 224 31.41 7.80 25.80
CA THR A 224 30.81 8.44 24.60
C THR A 224 31.44 7.94 23.30
N ASP A 225 30.69 8.01 22.19
CA ASP A 225 31.19 7.75 20.83
C ASP A 225 32.48 8.56 20.52
N ALA A 226 32.56 9.79 21.03
CA ALA A 226 33.73 10.67 20.88
C ALA A 226 34.99 10.08 21.51
N GLU A 227 34.89 9.60 22.76
CA GLU A 227 36.00 9.00 23.50
C GLU A 227 36.41 7.64 22.92
N VAL A 228 35.45 6.87 22.39
CA VAL A 228 35.77 5.62 21.67
C VAL A 228 36.55 5.92 20.39
N TRP A 229 36.11 6.88 19.58
CA TRP A 229 36.81 7.22 18.33
C TRP A 229 38.19 7.85 18.54
N ALA A 230 38.43 8.47 19.70
CA ALA A 230 39.73 9.04 20.08
C ALA A 230 40.77 7.99 20.55
N ARG A 231 40.36 6.75 20.85
CA ARG A 231 41.28 5.66 21.28
C ARG A 231 42.01 5.02 20.10
N ASP A 232 43.20 4.45 20.36
CA ASP A 232 43.85 3.56 19.37
C ASP A 232 43.16 2.19 19.31
N LEU A 233 42.05 2.16 18.57
CA LEU A 233 41.24 0.97 18.32
C LEU A 233 42.04 -0.20 17.73
N LYS A 234 43.21 0.02 17.09
CA LYS A 234 44.03 -1.05 16.48
C LYS A 234 44.38 -2.17 17.46
N SER A 235 44.59 -1.80 18.73
CA SER A 235 44.92 -2.71 19.82
C SER A 235 43.72 -3.53 20.35
N THR A 236 42.50 -3.17 19.96
CA THR A 236 41.26 -3.72 20.53
C THR A 236 40.77 -4.94 19.75
N LEU A 237 40.20 -5.91 20.47
CA LEU A 237 39.47 -7.03 19.86
C LEU A 237 38.26 -6.53 19.04
N THR A 238 37.77 -7.35 18.10
CA THR A 238 36.55 -7.04 17.34
C THR A 238 35.32 -7.60 18.05
N ASP A 239 34.22 -6.85 18.08
CA ASP A 239 32.95 -7.36 18.56
C ASP A 239 32.33 -8.35 17.57
N THR A 240 32.02 -9.56 18.06
CA THR A 240 31.38 -10.62 17.29
C THR A 240 29.93 -10.28 16.90
N LYS A 241 29.18 -9.51 17.72
CA LYS A 241 27.77 -9.22 17.47
C LYS A 241 27.60 -8.31 16.24
N SER A 242 28.25 -7.15 16.22
CA SER A 242 28.30 -6.22 15.07
C SER A 242 28.84 -6.88 13.80
N LYS A 243 29.88 -7.71 13.90
CA LYS A 243 30.38 -8.53 12.77
C LYS A 243 29.33 -9.50 12.23
N GLN A 244 28.55 -10.16 13.10
CA GLN A 244 27.41 -11.00 12.69
C GLN A 244 26.27 -10.18 12.09
N THR A 245 25.98 -8.99 12.63
CA THR A 245 24.94 -8.08 12.13
C THR A 245 25.24 -7.59 10.72
N VAL A 246 26.45 -7.07 10.47
CA VAL A 246 26.88 -6.70 9.10
C VAL A 246 26.91 -7.93 8.18
N GLY A 247 27.28 -9.10 8.71
CA GLY A 247 27.17 -10.39 8.02
C GLY A 247 25.74 -10.88 7.71
N ARG A 248 24.70 -10.09 8.03
CA ARG A 248 23.31 -10.28 7.60
C ARG A 248 22.84 -9.24 6.56
N PHE A 249 23.51 -8.10 6.41
CA PHE A 249 23.12 -7.07 5.43
C PHE A 249 23.19 -7.61 3.98
N ALA A 250 24.02 -8.63 3.75
CA ALA A 250 24.16 -9.36 2.49
C ALA A 250 23.44 -10.73 2.49
N LYS A 251 22.28 -10.86 3.15
CA LYS A 251 21.52 -12.11 3.26
C LYS A 251 20.00 -11.90 3.19
N ASN A 252 19.29 -12.89 2.66
CA ASN A 252 17.83 -12.95 2.68
C ASN A 252 17.30 -13.34 4.06
N ASN A 253 17.48 -12.51 5.09
CA ASN A 253 16.89 -12.75 6.40
C ASN A 253 16.46 -11.47 7.14
N LYS A 254 15.17 -11.41 7.52
CA LYS A 254 14.57 -10.29 8.26
C LYS A 254 15.45 -9.85 9.42
N ILE A 255 15.75 -8.56 9.48
CA ILE A 255 16.60 -7.91 10.48
C ILE A 255 15.82 -6.81 11.19
N LYS A 256 16.23 -6.44 12.41
CA LYS A 256 15.61 -5.35 13.16
C LYS A 256 16.29 -4.03 12.80
N PHE A 257 15.52 -2.97 12.60
CA PHE A 257 16.10 -1.65 12.39
C PHE A 257 16.96 -1.19 13.57
N SER A 258 16.61 -1.54 14.82
CA SER A 258 17.49 -1.33 15.98
C SER A 258 18.87 -1.95 15.75
N CYS A 259 18.94 -3.25 15.43
CA CYS A 259 20.22 -3.91 15.17
C CYS A 259 21.01 -3.28 13.99
N VAL A 260 20.32 -2.83 12.94
CA VAL A 260 20.95 -2.07 11.83
C VAL A 260 21.52 -0.76 12.38
N PHE A 261 20.66 0.10 12.94
CA PHE A 261 20.98 1.44 13.38
C PHE A 261 22.03 1.45 14.49
N ASP A 262 21.88 0.66 15.55
CA ASP A 262 22.85 0.50 16.62
C ASP A 262 24.25 0.14 16.09
N THR A 263 24.33 -0.60 14.98
CA THR A 263 25.60 -1.00 14.34
C THR A 263 26.23 0.13 13.52
N VAL A 264 25.43 1.05 12.94
CA VAL A 264 25.92 2.10 12.02
C VAL A 264 25.95 3.51 12.63
N ARG A 265 25.15 3.80 13.65
CA ARG A 265 25.07 5.08 14.38
C ARG A 265 26.44 5.68 14.76
N PRO A 266 27.46 4.90 15.18
CA PRO A 266 28.79 5.45 15.46
C PRO A 266 29.44 6.23 14.31
N LEU A 267 29.05 5.94 13.05
CA LEU A 267 29.55 6.67 11.88
C LEU A 267 28.94 8.08 11.77
N ALA A 268 27.74 8.32 12.30
CA ALA A 268 27.11 9.64 12.33
C ALA A 268 27.98 10.66 13.08
N TYR A 269 28.62 10.26 14.19
CA TYR A 269 29.56 11.11 14.92
C TYR A 269 30.73 11.60 14.05
N LEU A 270 31.24 10.74 13.15
CA LEU A 270 32.34 11.07 12.23
C LEU A 270 31.88 11.87 11.00
N LEU A 271 30.58 11.83 10.69
CA LEU A 271 29.97 12.47 9.52
C LEU A 271 29.23 13.77 9.86
N ARG A 272 29.13 14.14 11.14
CA ARG A 272 28.39 15.32 11.64
C ARG A 272 28.69 16.64 10.93
N ASP A 273 29.92 16.79 10.42
CA ASP A 273 30.37 18.00 9.72
C ASP A 273 29.93 18.02 8.22
N LYS A 274 29.35 16.91 7.74
CA LYS A 274 28.76 16.70 6.39
C LYS A 274 27.25 16.47 6.44
N VAL A 275 26.77 15.71 7.43
CA VAL A 275 25.40 15.19 7.58
C VAL A 275 25.06 15.08 9.06
N ASP A 276 23.93 15.64 9.48
CA ASP A 276 23.46 15.55 10.87
C ASP A 276 22.91 14.15 11.23
N GLU A 277 22.73 13.87 12.52
CA GLU A 277 22.28 12.55 13.00
C GLU A 277 20.83 12.21 12.57
N SER A 278 19.95 13.19 12.34
CA SER A 278 18.59 12.94 11.85
C SER A 278 18.60 12.54 10.37
N THR A 279 19.37 13.25 9.55
CA THR A 279 19.56 12.94 8.13
C THR A 279 20.32 11.61 7.94
N PHE A 280 21.29 11.31 8.80
CA PHE A 280 21.94 9.99 8.84
C PHE A 280 20.95 8.87 9.20
N SER A 281 20.11 9.07 10.21
CA SER A 281 19.07 8.11 10.64
C SER A 281 18.04 7.87 9.53
N THR A 282 17.65 8.94 8.84
CA THR A 282 16.76 8.93 7.66
C THR A 282 17.35 8.11 6.51
N GLN A 283 18.63 8.30 6.17
CA GLN A 283 19.31 7.52 5.13
C GLN A 283 19.56 6.05 5.55
N ALA A 284 19.78 5.78 6.84
CA ALA A 284 19.89 4.41 7.36
C ALA A 284 18.53 3.67 7.34
N PHE A 285 17.42 4.37 7.62
CA PHE A 285 16.08 3.78 7.61
C PHE A 285 15.55 3.55 6.19
N SER A 286 15.87 4.44 5.25
CA SER A 286 15.55 4.21 3.83
C SER A 286 16.33 3.02 3.26
N ALA A 287 17.59 2.83 3.64
CA ALA A 287 18.37 1.63 3.32
C ALA A 287 17.71 0.35 3.84
N PHE A 288 17.15 0.40 5.05
CA PHE A 288 16.42 -0.71 5.66
C PHE A 288 15.10 -1.03 4.93
N ILE A 289 14.27 -0.02 4.60
CA ILE A 289 13.03 -0.23 3.84
C ILE A 289 13.34 -0.84 2.46
N CYS A 290 14.29 -0.26 1.72
CA CYS A 290 14.64 -0.72 0.38
C CYS A 290 15.25 -2.13 0.39
N HIS A 291 16.08 -2.47 1.38
CA HIS A 291 16.55 -3.85 1.55
C HIS A 291 15.39 -4.82 1.75
N ASN A 292 14.43 -4.50 2.61
CA ASN A 292 13.26 -5.37 2.81
C ASN A 292 12.34 -5.44 1.57
N LEU A 293 12.23 -4.36 0.78
CA LEU A 293 11.55 -4.40 -0.53
C LEU A 293 12.25 -5.37 -1.50
N THR A 294 13.57 -5.35 -1.60
CA THR A 294 14.35 -6.33 -2.38
C THR A 294 14.11 -7.76 -1.88
N LEU A 295 14.01 -7.97 -0.56
CA LEU A 295 13.63 -9.28 -0.01
C LEU A 295 12.21 -9.71 -0.42
N GLN A 296 11.23 -8.80 -0.43
CA GLN A 296 9.87 -9.12 -0.88
C GLN A 296 9.80 -9.43 -2.38
N VAL A 297 10.58 -8.74 -3.23
CA VAL A 297 10.70 -9.06 -4.66
C VAL A 297 11.25 -10.48 -4.87
N LEU A 298 12.25 -10.88 -4.08
CA LEU A 298 12.84 -12.23 -4.11
C LEU A 298 11.88 -13.30 -3.54
N GLU A 299 11.17 -13.02 -2.44
CA GLU A 299 10.12 -13.91 -1.90
C GLU A 299 8.95 -14.10 -2.88
N CYS A 300 8.68 -13.11 -3.73
CA CYS A 300 7.69 -13.18 -4.82
C CYS A 300 8.20 -13.94 -6.06
N GLY A 301 9.42 -14.49 -6.06
CA GLY A 301 9.93 -15.37 -7.13
C GLY A 301 10.54 -14.66 -8.35
N ALA A 302 10.89 -13.39 -8.26
CA ALA A 302 11.60 -12.69 -9.34
C ALA A 302 13.01 -13.28 -9.56
N THR A 303 13.32 -13.71 -10.79
CA THR A 303 14.58 -14.41 -11.12
C THR A 303 15.73 -13.49 -11.53
N GLU A 304 15.44 -12.31 -12.07
CA GLU A 304 16.39 -11.20 -12.23
C GLU A 304 15.72 -9.87 -11.81
N HIS A 305 16.51 -8.83 -11.56
CA HIS A 305 15.99 -7.47 -11.50
C HIS A 305 15.44 -7.08 -12.88
N SER A 306 14.21 -6.57 -12.94
CA SER A 306 13.65 -6.00 -14.19
C SER A 306 14.53 -4.85 -14.66
N LYS A 307 15.31 -5.08 -15.73
CA LYS A 307 16.18 -4.07 -16.37
C LYS A 307 15.38 -3.07 -17.24
N GLN A 308 14.05 -3.12 -17.21
CA GLN A 308 13.19 -2.38 -18.12
C GLN A 308 12.66 -1.10 -17.45
N SER A 309 12.92 0.04 -18.10
CA SER A 309 13.07 1.36 -17.45
C SER A 309 11.78 2.17 -17.26
N ALA A 310 10.64 1.53 -16.93
CA ALA A 310 9.41 2.27 -16.60
C ALA A 310 9.50 2.90 -15.19
N SER A 311 10.18 4.03 -15.11
CA SER A 311 10.20 4.84 -13.88
C SER A 311 8.79 5.44 -13.67
N TYR A 312 8.20 5.22 -12.50
CA TYR A 312 6.90 5.82 -12.16
C TYR A 312 6.98 7.37 -12.26
N PRO A 313 6.01 8.06 -12.88
CA PRO A 313 6.04 9.51 -13.10
C PRO A 313 6.13 10.31 -11.78
N GLN A 314 6.87 11.42 -11.79
CA GLN A 314 6.82 12.40 -10.69
C GLN A 314 5.98 13.60 -11.14
N PRO A 315 4.84 13.91 -10.48
CA PRO A 315 4.11 15.15 -10.74
C PRO A 315 4.95 16.32 -10.21
N GLY A 316 5.01 17.43 -10.97
CA GLY A 316 6.06 18.46 -10.87
C GLY A 316 6.42 18.96 -9.47
N THR A 317 5.70 19.96 -8.95
CA THR A 317 5.93 20.56 -7.63
C THR A 317 4.90 20.12 -6.57
N VAL A 318 3.94 19.27 -6.95
CA VAL A 318 2.76 18.96 -6.14
C VAL A 318 2.93 17.60 -5.47
N SER A 319 3.59 17.62 -4.30
CA SER A 319 3.76 16.55 -3.30
C SER A 319 4.08 15.14 -3.82
N SER A 320 5.29 14.65 -3.52
CA SER A 320 5.71 13.27 -3.82
C SER A 320 4.95 12.18 -3.06
N LEU A 321 4.08 12.57 -2.11
CA LEU A 321 3.30 11.66 -1.28
C LEU A 321 2.11 11.03 -2.01
N LEU A 322 1.70 11.59 -3.14
CA LEU A 322 0.44 11.28 -3.81
C LEU A 322 0.67 10.77 -5.24
N PRO A 323 -0.05 9.71 -5.67
CA PRO A 323 0.06 9.20 -7.03
C PRO A 323 -0.59 10.17 -8.03
N VAL A 324 -0.13 10.15 -9.28
CA VAL A 324 -0.40 11.20 -10.29
C VAL A 324 -1.89 11.44 -10.52
N THR A 325 -2.74 10.41 -10.60
CA THR A 325 -4.18 10.60 -10.86
C THR A 325 -4.95 11.18 -9.69
N ASP A 326 -4.43 11.07 -8.47
CA ASP A 326 -4.97 11.65 -7.25
C ASP A 326 -4.44 13.09 -7.07
N THR A 327 -3.18 13.36 -7.46
CA THR A 327 -2.63 14.73 -7.58
C THR A 327 -3.34 15.55 -8.65
N LEU A 328 -3.70 14.93 -9.78
CA LEU A 328 -4.49 15.57 -10.84
C LEU A 328 -5.90 15.94 -10.37
N ASP A 329 -6.56 15.12 -9.52
CA ASP A 329 -7.85 15.51 -8.92
C ASP A 329 -7.70 16.83 -8.16
N MET A 330 -6.71 16.94 -7.26
CA MET A 330 -6.47 18.18 -6.50
C MET A 330 -6.25 19.39 -7.42
N LEU A 331 -5.53 19.22 -8.53
CA LEU A 331 -5.30 20.29 -9.50
C LEU A 331 -6.58 20.72 -10.24
N PHE A 332 -7.53 19.81 -10.48
CA PHE A 332 -8.84 20.14 -11.04
C PHE A 332 -9.85 20.70 -10.02
N GLU A 333 -9.58 20.59 -8.71
CA GLU A 333 -10.42 21.14 -7.65
C GLU A 333 -9.95 22.48 -7.09
N ASN A 334 -8.69 22.86 -7.32
CA ASN A 334 -8.16 24.17 -6.96
C ASN A 334 -8.79 25.29 -7.81
N ALA A 335 -9.17 26.38 -7.15
CA ALA A 335 -9.78 27.55 -7.81
C ALA A 335 -8.77 28.41 -8.60
N ASP A 336 -7.48 28.23 -8.35
CA ASP A 336 -6.39 28.86 -9.10
C ASP A 336 -5.81 27.79 -10.06
N PRO A 337 -5.95 27.95 -11.39
CA PRO A 337 -5.63 26.90 -12.34
C PRO A 337 -4.12 26.70 -12.45
N ALA A 338 -3.64 25.50 -12.12
CA ALA A 338 -2.27 25.12 -12.38
C ALA A 338 -1.94 25.14 -13.88
N ASP A 339 -0.67 25.41 -14.20
CA ASP A 339 -0.19 25.53 -15.58
C ASP A 339 -0.57 24.30 -16.43
N GLY A 340 -1.37 24.53 -17.47
CA GLY A 340 -1.84 23.49 -18.39
C GLY A 340 -0.71 22.73 -19.08
N ALA A 341 0.47 23.34 -19.25
CA ALA A 341 1.65 22.64 -19.77
C ALA A 341 2.23 21.65 -18.75
N VAL A 342 2.21 21.98 -17.45
CA VAL A 342 2.63 21.09 -16.36
C VAL A 342 1.63 19.96 -16.18
N ILE A 343 0.32 20.24 -16.33
CA ILE A 343 -0.72 19.22 -16.34
C ILE A 343 -0.49 18.24 -17.52
N GLU A 344 -0.46 18.70 -18.77
CA GLU A 344 -0.35 17.81 -19.93
C GLU A 344 0.97 17.02 -19.96
N ALA A 345 2.10 17.62 -19.53
CA ALA A 345 3.36 16.90 -19.36
C ALA A 345 3.27 15.76 -18.31
N SER A 346 2.50 15.99 -17.24
CA SER A 346 2.21 14.95 -16.23
C SER A 346 1.28 13.87 -16.79
N LEU A 347 0.25 14.24 -17.59
CA LEU A 347 -0.63 13.29 -18.27
C LEU A 347 0.17 12.39 -19.22
N GLU A 348 1.03 12.95 -20.08
CA GLU A 348 1.76 12.18 -21.09
C GLU A 348 2.81 11.23 -20.45
N THR A 349 3.53 11.70 -19.44
CA THR A 349 4.48 10.84 -18.69
C THR A 349 3.75 9.66 -18.03
N TYR A 350 2.52 9.88 -17.54
CA TYR A 350 1.67 8.83 -17.01
C TYR A 350 1.15 7.86 -18.10
N ARG A 351 0.67 8.37 -19.25
CA ARG A 351 0.24 7.54 -20.39
C ARG A 351 1.37 6.60 -20.83
N GLN A 352 2.61 7.11 -20.89
CA GLN A 352 3.78 6.29 -21.21
C GLN A 352 4.05 5.20 -20.16
N TYR A 353 3.99 5.53 -18.87
CA TYR A 353 4.15 4.55 -17.77
C TYR A 353 3.07 3.44 -17.81
N ALA A 354 1.79 3.83 -17.91
CA ALA A 354 0.67 2.89 -17.98
C ALA A 354 0.76 1.97 -19.21
N LYS A 355 1.16 2.52 -20.37
CA LYS A 355 1.45 1.73 -21.59
C LYS A 355 2.55 0.71 -21.36
N THR A 356 3.61 1.04 -20.64
CA THR A 356 4.71 0.11 -20.38
C THR A 356 4.34 -1.00 -19.39
N LEU A 357 3.58 -0.71 -18.32
CA LEU A 357 3.04 -1.74 -17.42
C LEU A 357 2.24 -2.82 -18.18
N ARG A 358 1.41 -2.39 -19.14
CA ARG A 358 0.55 -3.28 -19.96
C ARG A 358 1.33 -4.14 -20.95
N LEU A 359 2.45 -3.65 -21.50
CA LEU A 359 3.33 -4.47 -22.32
C LEU A 359 3.95 -5.62 -21.51
N TRP A 360 4.23 -5.40 -20.22
CA TRP A 360 4.76 -6.43 -19.32
C TRP A 360 3.71 -7.37 -18.75
N SER A 361 2.42 -7.01 -18.83
CA SER A 361 1.32 -7.91 -18.48
C SER A 361 1.08 -8.97 -19.57
N ASN A 362 1.99 -9.15 -20.53
CA ASN A 362 1.91 -10.13 -21.62
C ASN A 362 0.56 -10.12 -22.38
N LEU A 363 -0.09 -8.95 -22.44
CA LEU A 363 -0.97 -8.57 -23.55
C LEU A 363 -0.08 -8.31 -24.78
N ALA A 364 0.56 -9.38 -25.25
CA ALA A 364 1.55 -9.41 -26.31
C ALA A 364 0.93 -9.46 -27.72
N GLU A 365 -0.39 -9.28 -27.81
CA GLU A 365 -1.02 -8.70 -29.00
C GLU A 365 -1.43 -7.27 -28.65
N SER A 366 -0.96 -6.32 -29.47
CA SER A 366 -1.07 -4.90 -29.19
C SER A 366 -2.50 -4.42 -29.34
N ASP A 367 -3.17 -4.12 -28.22
CA ASP A 367 -4.50 -3.50 -28.27
C ASP A 367 -4.63 -2.19 -27.50
N THR A 368 -4.58 -1.09 -28.26
CA THR A 368 -4.85 0.27 -27.80
C THR A 368 -6.36 0.56 -27.62
N ARG A 369 -7.25 -0.43 -27.83
CA ARG A 369 -8.70 -0.28 -27.65
C ARG A 369 -9.16 -0.29 -26.18
N ILE A 370 -8.31 -0.68 -25.22
CA ILE A 370 -8.56 -0.53 -23.78
C ILE A 370 -7.93 0.78 -23.26
N PRO A 371 -8.71 1.78 -22.79
CA PRO A 371 -8.20 3.06 -22.31
C PRO A 371 -7.27 2.94 -21.08
N THR A 372 -6.46 3.96 -20.78
CA THR A 372 -5.94 4.15 -19.40
C THR A 372 -7.07 4.57 -18.46
N ALA A 373 -6.91 4.37 -17.14
CA ALA A 373 -7.85 4.93 -16.18
C ALA A 373 -7.85 6.48 -16.24
N LEU A 374 -6.73 7.08 -16.68
CA LEU A 374 -6.62 8.50 -17.01
C LEU A 374 -7.46 8.87 -18.26
N ASP A 375 -7.31 8.16 -19.38
CA ASP A 375 -8.12 8.36 -20.60
C ASP A 375 -9.61 8.12 -20.34
N TYR A 376 -9.91 7.21 -19.40
CA TYR A 376 -11.27 6.93 -18.95
C TYR A 376 -11.81 8.07 -18.09
N TRP A 377 -11.08 8.55 -17.06
CA TRP A 377 -11.59 9.62 -16.19
C TRP A 377 -11.67 10.99 -16.85
N TYR A 378 -10.71 11.34 -17.70
CA TYR A 378 -10.53 12.70 -18.23
C TYR A 378 -10.75 12.80 -19.75
N GLY A 379 -10.71 11.68 -20.48
CA GLY A 379 -10.94 11.65 -21.92
C GLY A 379 -12.41 11.42 -22.33
N PRO A 380 -12.65 11.26 -23.65
CA PRO A 380 -13.96 10.92 -24.21
C PRO A 380 -14.30 9.43 -24.09
N ALA A 381 -13.35 8.58 -23.65
CA ALA A 381 -13.58 7.14 -23.55
C ALA A 381 -14.66 6.77 -22.52
N PHE A 382 -14.78 7.57 -21.45
CA PHE A 382 -15.79 7.49 -20.40
C PHE A 382 -17.21 7.21 -20.88
N ASP A 383 -17.61 7.93 -21.93
CA ASP A 383 -18.99 7.96 -22.39
C ASP A 383 -19.33 6.71 -23.23
N SER A 384 -18.30 6.04 -23.74
CA SER A 384 -18.34 4.91 -24.68
C SER A 384 -18.25 3.51 -24.02
N LEU A 385 -18.93 3.34 -22.88
CA LEU A 385 -19.07 2.07 -22.16
C LEU A 385 -19.72 0.97 -23.00
N SER A 386 -19.09 -0.21 -23.03
CA SER A 386 -19.67 -1.48 -23.51
C SER A 386 -18.71 -2.64 -23.20
N VAL A 387 -19.21 -3.69 -22.54
CA VAL A 387 -18.46 -4.96 -22.35
C VAL A 387 -18.09 -5.60 -23.69
N ASP A 388 -19.01 -5.65 -24.66
CA ASP A 388 -18.78 -6.23 -26.00
C ASP A 388 -17.58 -5.59 -26.70
N ARG A 389 -17.40 -4.29 -26.54
CA ARG A 389 -16.27 -3.57 -27.15
C ARG A 389 -14.93 -4.13 -26.70
N TRP A 390 -14.79 -4.59 -25.46
CA TRP A 390 -13.53 -5.10 -24.91
C TRP A 390 -13.45 -6.63 -24.94
N TYR A 391 -14.58 -7.33 -24.82
CA TYR A 391 -14.69 -8.76 -25.08
C TYR A 391 -14.19 -9.10 -26.49
N ASN A 392 -14.65 -8.36 -27.51
CA ASN A 392 -14.21 -8.52 -28.91
C ASN A 392 -12.77 -8.04 -29.19
N CYS A 393 -12.05 -7.57 -28.17
CA CYS A 393 -10.63 -7.18 -28.23
C CYS A 393 -9.73 -8.09 -27.37
N THR A 394 -10.27 -9.12 -26.72
CA THR A 394 -9.52 -9.98 -25.79
C THR A 394 -9.48 -11.41 -26.32
N PRO A 395 -8.36 -11.89 -26.93
CA PRO A 395 -8.29 -13.20 -27.57
C PRO A 395 -8.60 -14.41 -26.66
N ALA A 396 -8.47 -14.22 -25.35
CA ALA A 396 -8.89 -15.18 -24.32
C ALA A 396 -9.56 -14.42 -23.15
N SER A 397 -10.82 -14.03 -23.33
CA SER A 397 -11.60 -13.30 -22.31
C SER A 397 -11.59 -14.03 -20.95
N PRO A 398 -11.17 -13.36 -19.85
CA PRO A 398 -11.15 -13.98 -18.53
C PRO A 398 -12.58 -14.23 -18.03
N VAL A 399 -12.76 -15.23 -17.17
CA VAL A 399 -14.09 -15.67 -16.69
C VAL A 399 -14.96 -14.51 -16.20
N TRP A 400 -14.40 -13.57 -15.44
CA TRP A 400 -15.15 -12.41 -14.93
C TRP A 400 -15.72 -11.49 -16.02
N MET A 401 -15.09 -11.43 -17.20
CA MET A 401 -15.56 -10.66 -18.35
C MET A 401 -16.69 -11.40 -19.09
N ASN A 402 -16.64 -12.73 -19.10
CA ASN A 402 -17.71 -13.57 -19.64
C ASN A 402 -18.96 -13.47 -18.76
N GLU A 403 -18.80 -13.56 -17.44
CA GLU A 403 -19.86 -13.31 -16.45
C GLU A 403 -20.43 -11.89 -16.59
N TRP A 404 -19.58 -10.86 -16.67
CA TRP A 404 -20.05 -9.49 -16.85
C TRP A 404 -20.88 -9.32 -18.13
N ARG A 405 -20.43 -9.90 -19.25
CA ARG A 405 -21.20 -9.90 -20.50
C ARG A 405 -22.56 -10.60 -20.33
N ALA A 406 -22.57 -11.78 -19.70
CA ALA A 406 -23.81 -12.50 -19.41
C ALA A 406 -24.76 -11.70 -18.50
N ALA A 407 -24.23 -10.91 -17.56
CA ALA A 407 -25.05 -10.02 -16.72
C ALA A 407 -25.75 -8.92 -17.54
N VAL A 408 -25.05 -8.33 -18.51
CA VAL A 408 -25.63 -7.30 -19.41
C VAL A 408 -26.66 -7.91 -20.36
N GLU A 409 -26.42 -9.11 -20.91
CA GLU A 409 -27.38 -9.84 -21.76
C GLU A 409 -28.62 -10.29 -20.95
N ALA A 410 -28.45 -10.72 -19.70
CA ALA A 410 -29.54 -11.03 -18.77
C ALA A 410 -30.36 -9.79 -18.39
N MET A 411 -29.71 -8.68 -18.04
CA MET A 411 -30.35 -7.40 -17.73
C MET A 411 -31.12 -6.80 -18.93
N SER A 412 -30.63 -7.07 -20.15
CA SER A 412 -31.28 -6.64 -21.41
C SER A 412 -32.49 -7.50 -21.78
N SER A 413 -32.49 -8.78 -21.38
CA SER A 413 -33.62 -9.70 -21.57
C SER A 413 -34.64 -9.68 -20.41
N GLY A 414 -34.41 -8.87 -19.37
CA GLY A 414 -35.27 -8.77 -18.18
C GLY A 414 -35.08 -9.92 -17.17
N SER A 415 -34.03 -10.73 -17.34
CA SER A 415 -33.69 -11.86 -16.47
C SER A 415 -32.88 -11.39 -15.26
N ASP A 416 -33.46 -10.51 -14.45
CA ASP A 416 -32.73 -9.80 -13.38
C ASP A 416 -32.07 -10.71 -12.34
N ASP A 417 -32.68 -11.86 -12.04
CA ASP A 417 -32.12 -12.87 -11.16
C ASP A 417 -30.78 -13.43 -11.68
N LEU A 418 -30.70 -13.71 -12.99
CA LEU A 418 -29.46 -14.15 -13.65
C LEU A 418 -28.46 -12.99 -13.79
N ALA A 419 -28.94 -11.77 -14.02
CA ALA A 419 -28.09 -10.59 -14.05
C ALA A 419 -27.41 -10.35 -12.69
N LEU A 420 -28.15 -10.55 -11.59
CA LEU A 420 -27.64 -10.46 -10.22
C LEU A 420 -26.54 -11.51 -9.95
N GLU A 421 -26.77 -12.78 -10.31
CA GLU A 421 -25.78 -13.86 -10.17
C GLU A 421 -24.50 -13.56 -10.97
N HIS A 422 -24.65 -13.25 -12.26
CA HIS A 422 -23.53 -12.94 -13.13
C HIS A 422 -22.77 -11.67 -12.72
N PHE A 423 -23.44 -10.62 -12.24
CA PHE A 423 -22.75 -9.44 -11.68
C PHE A 423 -21.98 -9.75 -10.39
N GLN A 424 -22.48 -10.65 -9.53
CA GLN A 424 -21.75 -11.10 -8.35
C GLN A 424 -20.48 -11.88 -8.73
N ASN A 425 -20.58 -12.81 -9.68
CA ASN A 425 -19.45 -13.58 -10.20
C ASN A 425 -18.41 -12.68 -10.89
N ALA A 426 -18.87 -11.74 -11.72
CA ALA A 426 -18.03 -10.74 -12.37
C ALA A 426 -17.25 -9.90 -11.35
N LEU A 427 -17.93 -9.30 -10.37
CA LEU A 427 -17.30 -8.50 -9.32
C LEU A 427 -16.28 -9.31 -8.50
N ALA A 428 -16.60 -10.56 -8.17
CA ALA A 428 -15.75 -11.44 -7.39
C ALA A 428 -14.45 -11.84 -8.11
N GLY A 429 -14.46 -11.97 -9.44
CA GLY A 429 -13.27 -12.27 -10.25
C GLY A 429 -12.52 -11.05 -10.78
N ALA A 430 -13.21 -9.92 -10.99
CA ALA A 430 -12.65 -8.68 -11.56
C ALA A 430 -11.88 -7.83 -10.55
N LYS A 431 -12.21 -7.91 -9.25
CA LYS A 431 -11.48 -7.21 -8.18
C LYS A 431 -10.00 -7.56 -8.22
N TYR A 432 -9.13 -6.55 -8.13
CA TYR A 432 -7.66 -6.67 -8.29
C TYR A 432 -7.16 -7.18 -9.66
N THR A 433 -8.03 -7.52 -10.62
CA THR A 433 -7.60 -8.14 -11.90
C THR A 433 -7.99 -7.37 -13.16
N ALA A 434 -9.13 -6.66 -13.15
CA ALA A 434 -9.66 -6.01 -14.35
C ALA A 434 -8.93 -4.71 -14.76
N GLY A 435 -8.06 -4.17 -13.90
CA GLY A 435 -7.36 -2.91 -14.15
C GLY A 435 -8.35 -1.78 -14.49
N PRO A 436 -8.21 -1.10 -15.66
CA PRO A 436 -9.08 0.01 -16.03
C PRO A 436 -10.53 -0.44 -16.25
N LEU A 437 -10.75 -1.71 -16.61
CA LEU A 437 -12.08 -2.27 -16.90
C LEU A 437 -12.92 -2.48 -15.63
N PHE A 438 -12.32 -2.39 -14.45
CA PHE A 438 -13.05 -2.38 -13.19
C PHE A 438 -13.99 -1.16 -13.08
N ILE A 439 -13.59 -0.02 -13.66
CA ILE A 439 -14.39 1.22 -13.60
C ILE A 439 -15.73 1.05 -14.36
N PRO A 440 -15.75 0.61 -15.64
CA PRO A 440 -16.96 0.16 -16.33
C PRO A 440 -17.87 -0.79 -15.54
N LEU A 441 -17.33 -1.93 -15.08
CA LEU A 441 -18.08 -2.96 -14.38
C LEU A 441 -18.76 -2.39 -13.12
N TYR A 442 -18.03 -1.59 -12.34
CA TYR A 442 -18.57 -0.92 -11.16
C TYR A 442 -19.75 0.02 -11.51
N LEU A 443 -19.64 0.78 -12.60
CA LEU A 443 -20.70 1.71 -13.04
C LEU A 443 -21.97 0.99 -13.47
N GLU A 444 -21.84 -0.12 -14.21
CA GLU A 444 -22.98 -0.94 -14.64
C GLU A 444 -23.63 -1.69 -13.46
N ILE A 445 -22.84 -2.20 -12.49
CA ILE A 445 -23.37 -2.74 -11.23
C ILE A 445 -24.16 -1.68 -10.47
N CYS A 446 -23.65 -0.45 -10.35
CA CYS A 446 -24.36 0.63 -9.66
C CYS A 446 -25.65 1.04 -10.39
N ALA A 447 -25.64 1.07 -11.72
CA ALA A 447 -26.84 1.30 -12.53
C ALA A 447 -27.88 0.19 -12.35
N PHE A 448 -27.47 -1.08 -12.40
CA PHE A 448 -28.34 -2.23 -12.14
C PHE A 448 -28.97 -2.15 -10.74
N CYS A 449 -28.18 -1.94 -9.69
CA CYS A 449 -28.70 -1.77 -8.32
C CYS A 449 -29.67 -0.57 -8.22
N LYS A 450 -29.38 0.56 -8.87
CA LYS A 450 -30.27 1.74 -8.87
C LYS A 450 -31.59 1.46 -9.61
N ARG A 451 -31.54 0.82 -10.79
CA ARG A 451 -32.73 0.42 -11.57
C ARG A 451 -33.62 -0.54 -10.77
N GLN A 452 -33.00 -1.49 -10.05
CA GLN A 452 -33.71 -2.43 -9.19
C GLN A 452 -34.34 -1.76 -7.97
N PHE A 453 -33.61 -0.87 -7.29
CA PHE A 453 -34.16 -0.06 -6.19
C PHE A 453 -35.36 0.77 -6.67
N GLN A 454 -35.25 1.47 -7.81
CA GLN A 454 -36.34 2.28 -8.35
C GLN A 454 -37.58 1.43 -8.72
N ARG A 455 -37.38 0.24 -9.31
CA ARG A 455 -38.49 -0.67 -9.63
C ARG A 455 -39.18 -1.18 -8.37
N LEU A 456 -38.44 -1.78 -7.45
CA LEU A 456 -38.99 -2.41 -6.24
C LEU A 456 -39.62 -1.37 -5.31
N ARG A 457 -39.05 -0.15 -5.25
CA ARG A 457 -39.65 0.98 -4.56
C ARG A 457 -40.98 1.44 -5.17
N ALA A 458 -41.14 1.34 -6.50
CA ALA A 458 -42.39 1.68 -7.17
C ALA A 458 -43.50 0.63 -6.97
N SER A 459 -43.15 -0.64 -6.72
CA SER A 459 -44.09 -1.70 -6.33
C SER A 459 -44.33 -1.81 -4.82
N GLY A 460 -43.47 -1.19 -3.98
CA GLY A 460 -43.54 -1.27 -2.51
C GLY A 460 -42.76 -2.43 -1.91
N GLU A 461 -41.87 -3.05 -2.69
CA GLU A 461 -41.11 -4.26 -2.40
C GLU A 461 -39.66 -3.94 -1.95
N GLU A 462 -39.46 -2.82 -1.23
CA GLU A 462 -38.13 -2.36 -0.77
C GLU A 462 -37.37 -3.46 0.02
N ALA A 463 -38.07 -4.33 0.74
CA ALA A 463 -37.47 -5.48 1.45
C ALA A 463 -36.86 -6.57 0.52
N GLU A 464 -37.31 -6.68 -0.74
CA GLU A 464 -36.63 -7.53 -1.73
C GLU A 464 -35.34 -6.86 -2.22
N PHE A 465 -35.31 -5.53 -2.33
CA PHE A 465 -34.07 -4.81 -2.62
C PHE A 465 -33.02 -5.07 -1.54
N ASP A 466 -33.38 -4.86 -0.27
CA ASP A 466 -32.51 -5.01 0.90
C ASP A 466 -31.96 -6.44 1.07
N SER A 467 -32.70 -7.46 0.64
CA SER A 467 -32.31 -8.86 0.78
C SER A 467 -31.53 -9.43 -0.41
N ARG A 468 -31.76 -8.93 -1.63
CA ARG A 468 -31.19 -9.52 -2.87
C ARG A 468 -30.15 -8.64 -3.55
N TYR A 469 -30.43 -7.34 -3.71
CA TYR A 469 -29.65 -6.43 -4.56
C TYR A 469 -28.71 -5.53 -3.75
N GLU A 470 -29.12 -5.15 -2.54
CA GLU A 470 -28.31 -4.42 -1.56
C GLU A 470 -26.98 -5.12 -1.22
N PRO A 471 -26.90 -6.47 -1.08
CA PRO A 471 -25.62 -7.16 -0.92
C PRO A 471 -24.63 -6.94 -2.07
N LEU A 472 -25.10 -6.85 -3.33
CA LEU A 472 -24.23 -6.56 -4.49
C LEU A 472 -23.72 -5.12 -4.44
N GLY A 473 -24.60 -4.14 -4.19
CA GLY A 473 -24.22 -2.73 -4.04
C GLY A 473 -23.26 -2.51 -2.86
N GLY A 474 -23.48 -3.23 -1.75
CA GLY A 474 -22.59 -3.25 -0.59
C GLY A 474 -21.22 -3.85 -0.89
N GLN A 475 -21.12 -4.96 -1.63
CA GLN A 475 -19.83 -5.53 -2.06
C GLN A 475 -19.11 -4.59 -3.04
N ALA A 476 -19.80 -4.02 -4.03
CA ALA A 476 -19.21 -3.06 -4.96
C ALA A 476 -18.63 -1.85 -4.23
N SER A 477 -19.36 -1.30 -3.25
CA SER A 477 -18.94 -0.15 -2.44
C SER A 477 -17.61 -0.37 -1.71
N LYS A 478 -17.27 -1.59 -1.28
CA LYS A 478 -15.97 -1.90 -0.65
C LYS A 478 -14.81 -1.68 -1.61
N TYR A 479 -14.98 -2.15 -2.85
CA TYR A 479 -13.96 -2.04 -3.90
C TYR A 479 -14.00 -0.71 -4.65
N ALA A 480 -14.91 0.22 -4.31
CA ALA A 480 -14.87 1.59 -4.80
C ALA A 480 -13.50 2.25 -4.54
N GLY A 481 -12.80 1.88 -3.46
CA GLY A 481 -11.43 2.30 -3.19
C GLY A 481 -10.43 1.98 -4.32
N LEU A 482 -10.66 0.93 -5.12
CA LEU A 482 -9.85 0.59 -6.30
C LEU A 482 -10.12 1.49 -7.51
N MET A 483 -11.17 2.31 -7.49
CA MET A 483 -11.52 3.26 -8.57
C MET A 483 -10.64 4.53 -8.55
N GLY A 484 -9.84 4.71 -7.50
CA GLY A 484 -9.19 5.98 -7.13
C GLY A 484 -9.97 6.79 -6.09
N TYR A 485 -11.06 6.25 -5.56
CA TYR A 485 -11.84 6.94 -4.52
C TYR A 485 -11.20 6.81 -3.13
N THR A 486 -10.63 7.91 -2.64
CA THR A 486 -10.36 8.24 -1.22
C THR A 486 -10.28 9.76 -1.12
N PRO A 487 -11.10 10.49 -0.32
CA PRO A 487 -11.09 10.48 1.16
C PRO A 487 -12.04 9.47 1.86
N ALA A 488 -12.61 9.78 3.04
CA ALA A 488 -13.51 8.87 3.78
C ALA A 488 -14.97 8.95 3.27
N HIS A 489 -15.62 7.82 2.94
CA HIS A 489 -16.92 7.79 2.26
C HIS A 489 -18.01 7.07 3.05
N TYR A 490 -19.14 7.75 3.26
CA TYR A 490 -20.43 7.13 3.56
C TYR A 490 -21.29 7.02 2.28
N ARG A 491 -22.17 6.03 2.22
CA ARG A 491 -23.06 5.80 1.08
C ARG A 491 -24.25 6.76 1.13
N ASN A 492 -24.55 7.42 0.01
CA ASN A 492 -25.74 8.26 -0.13
C ASN A 492 -26.97 7.36 -0.34
N ALA A 493 -27.98 7.46 0.51
CA ALA A 493 -29.20 6.65 0.38
C ALA A 493 -29.96 6.95 -0.93
N ASP A 494 -30.00 8.21 -1.38
CA ASP A 494 -30.80 8.62 -2.56
C ASP A 494 -30.23 8.13 -3.89
N THR A 495 -28.91 7.92 -3.97
CA THR A 495 -28.22 7.51 -5.21
C THR A 495 -27.52 6.16 -5.11
N LEU A 496 -27.52 5.54 -3.92
CA LEU A 496 -26.73 4.38 -3.54
C LEU A 496 -25.20 4.52 -3.73
N MET A 497 -24.73 5.72 -4.09
CA MET A 497 -23.33 6.01 -4.39
C MET A 497 -22.57 6.50 -3.15
N PRO A 498 -21.29 6.11 -2.98
CA PRO A 498 -20.38 6.76 -2.04
C PRO A 498 -20.33 8.30 -2.21
N ARG A 499 -20.40 9.05 -1.11
CA ARG A 499 -20.57 10.53 -1.11
C ARG A 499 -19.32 11.24 -0.60
N ILE A 500 -18.46 11.75 -1.50
CA ILE A 500 -17.21 12.41 -1.09
C ILE A 500 -16.81 13.63 -1.94
N LEU A 501 -15.69 14.24 -1.51
CA LEU A 501 -15.12 15.52 -1.90
C LEU A 501 -14.84 15.67 -3.40
N LEU A 502 -14.41 14.60 -4.09
CA LEU A 502 -13.95 14.61 -5.49
C LEU A 502 -15.07 14.93 -6.49
N ARG A 503 -15.38 16.22 -6.65
CA ARG A 503 -16.53 16.77 -7.38
C ARG A 503 -16.52 16.39 -8.85
N TYR A 504 -15.35 16.46 -9.51
CA TYR A 504 -15.24 16.21 -10.95
C TYR A 504 -15.63 14.76 -11.29
N LYS A 505 -14.88 13.78 -10.77
CA LYS A 505 -15.13 12.35 -11.02
C LYS A 505 -16.53 11.93 -10.57
N ASN A 506 -16.97 12.37 -9.39
CA ASN A 506 -18.32 12.07 -8.88
C ASN A 506 -19.42 12.60 -9.83
N SER A 507 -19.27 13.83 -10.35
CA SER A 507 -20.23 14.38 -11.31
C SER A 507 -20.29 13.62 -12.64
N ARG A 508 -19.15 13.09 -13.13
CA ARG A 508 -19.14 12.20 -14.31
C ARG A 508 -19.81 10.87 -14.00
N ILE A 509 -19.53 10.25 -12.84
CA ILE A 509 -20.14 8.97 -12.46
C ILE A 509 -21.66 9.07 -12.33
N ILE A 510 -22.17 10.05 -11.57
CA ILE A 510 -23.62 10.19 -11.35
C ILE A 510 -24.33 10.32 -12.70
N ARG A 511 -23.84 11.21 -13.59
CA ARG A 511 -24.37 11.37 -14.95
C ARG A 511 -24.31 10.07 -15.78
N LYS A 512 -23.26 9.24 -15.61
CA LYS A 512 -23.14 7.99 -16.37
C LYS A 512 -24.10 6.93 -15.87
N ILE A 513 -24.24 6.76 -14.56
CA ILE A 513 -25.23 5.87 -13.94
C ILE A 513 -26.64 6.32 -14.32
N ASP A 514 -26.92 7.62 -14.28
CA ASP A 514 -28.19 8.22 -14.71
C ASP A 514 -28.46 8.10 -16.22
N SER A 515 -27.46 7.68 -17.01
CA SER A 515 -27.59 7.37 -18.45
C SER A 515 -27.67 5.86 -18.76
N LEU A 516 -27.62 5.00 -17.72
CA LEU A 516 -27.65 3.54 -17.80
C LEU A 516 -28.89 2.93 -17.10
N VAL A 517 -29.77 3.78 -16.55
CA VAL A 517 -30.99 3.43 -15.79
C VAL A 517 -32.22 3.90 -16.55
#